data_AF-A0A0R1J2F8-F1
#
_entry.id   AF-A0A0R1J2F8-F1
#
_cell.length_a   1.000
_cell.length_b   1.000
_cell.length_c   1.000
_cell.angle_alpha   90.00
_cell.angle_beta   90.00
_cell.angle_gamma   90.00
#
_symmetry.space_group_name_H-M   'P 1'
#
loop_
_entity.id
_entity.type
_entity.pdbx_description
1 polymer ?
#
loop_
_entity_poly.entity_id
_entity_poly.type
_entity_poly.pdbx_seq_one_letter_code
_entity_poly.pdbx_strand_id
1 'polypeptide(L)'
;MRLEIGNILIKDIAFGSKTEVKDGTLFVDKDELIEAATGGDERIKSLDVYLAKPGDKTRIIPVKDVIEPRCKVDGKGNIFPGVIGDVDQVGSGRTHVLKGAAVVTTGKIVGFQEGIIDMSGEGAKYTPFSKLNNIVIKMEPIDSIKQHEHEEVIRLAGFRAANYIGEAGRNVEPDEEKVYETKPLLEQVKQYPDLPKVVYVYALQTQGLMHNTFFYGANAMKIVPTFMYPTEVFDGAITSGNCVSACDKNPSYVHLNSPVIDDLYSRHGKDINFIGCVITNENVTLQDKKRSSNMTAKLVEMLGADAAIISEEGFGNPDADLVMNCNNLENKGIKTVLVTDEYAGQDGASQSLADSTPKGDAVVTAGNANEVIDLPVMDTVIGHPEVANIIAGAWDGSLREDGSIEAELQVITGSTNELGFFNLSAKTI
;
A
#
# COMPACT_ATOMS: atom_id res chain seq x y z
N MET A 1 23.57 1.74 0.95
CA MET A 1 22.55 0.99 0.20
C MET A 1 22.15 1.83 -1.00
N ARG A 2 22.40 1.33 -2.22
CA ARG A 2 22.12 2.05 -3.48
C ARG A 2 21.25 1.17 -4.36
N LEU A 3 20.04 1.64 -4.67
CA LEU A 3 19.08 0.98 -5.51
C LEU A 3 18.83 1.80 -6.78
N GLU A 4 18.75 1.11 -7.89
CA GLU A 4 18.34 1.67 -9.17
C GLU A 4 17.00 1.07 -9.58
N ILE A 5 16.03 1.94 -9.86
CA ILE A 5 14.71 1.58 -10.33
C ILE A 5 14.66 1.87 -11.83
N GLY A 6 14.54 0.81 -12.64
CA GLY A 6 14.31 0.90 -14.08
C GLY A 6 12.82 0.81 -14.38
N ASN A 7 12.18 1.94 -14.70
CA ASN A 7 10.78 1.99 -15.07
C ASN A 7 10.62 1.61 -16.55
N ILE A 8 9.83 0.56 -16.80
CA ILE A 8 9.36 0.16 -18.13
C ILE A 8 7.90 0.60 -18.23
N LEU A 9 7.59 1.51 -19.15
CA LEU A 9 6.27 2.12 -19.27
C LEU A 9 5.29 1.20 -20.00
N ILE A 10 4.32 0.68 -19.25
CA ILE A 10 3.21 -0.11 -19.77
C ILE A 10 2.03 0.80 -20.09
N LYS A 11 1.73 0.91 -21.38
CA LYS A 11 0.64 1.73 -21.93
C LYS A 11 -0.64 0.94 -22.14
N ASP A 12 -0.53 -0.36 -22.36
CA ASP A 12 -1.67 -1.25 -22.59
C ASP A 12 -1.39 -2.68 -22.09
N ILE A 13 -2.45 -3.45 -21.90
CA ILE A 13 -2.42 -4.89 -21.58
C ILE A 13 -3.28 -5.69 -22.54
N ALA A 14 -2.85 -6.90 -22.87
CA ALA A 14 -3.64 -7.81 -23.70
C ALA A 14 -3.35 -9.27 -23.35
N PHE A 15 -4.32 -10.15 -23.58
CA PHE A 15 -4.01 -11.58 -23.59
C PHE A 15 -3.21 -11.93 -24.85
N GLY A 16 -2.24 -12.83 -24.69
CA GLY A 16 -1.39 -13.32 -25.77
C GLY A 16 -1.04 -14.79 -25.55
N SER A 17 -0.31 -15.38 -26.49
CA SER A 17 0.19 -16.76 -26.38
C SER A 17 1.50 -16.87 -25.59
N LYS A 18 1.94 -15.76 -24.98
CA LYS A 18 3.17 -15.65 -24.19
C LYS A 18 3.10 -14.38 -23.35
N THR A 19 3.61 -14.45 -22.13
CA THR A 19 3.82 -13.27 -21.30
C THR A 19 5.09 -12.53 -21.70
N GLU A 20 4.96 -11.32 -22.25
CA GLU A 20 6.09 -10.47 -22.64
C GLU A 20 5.70 -8.99 -22.78
N VAL A 21 6.67 -8.09 -22.65
CA VAL A 21 6.48 -6.67 -22.96
C VAL A 21 6.94 -6.42 -24.40
N LYS A 22 6.06 -5.82 -25.21
CA LYS A 22 6.35 -5.47 -26.60
C LYS A 22 5.66 -4.17 -26.99
N ASP A 23 6.43 -3.22 -27.52
CA ASP A 23 5.94 -1.91 -28.01
C ASP A 23 5.10 -1.12 -26.98
N GLY A 24 5.41 -1.27 -25.68
CA GLY A 24 4.68 -0.64 -24.57
C GLY A 24 3.41 -1.37 -24.16
N THR A 25 3.09 -2.54 -24.76
CA THR A 25 2.01 -3.43 -24.35
C THR A 25 2.57 -4.60 -23.57
N LEU A 26 1.97 -4.90 -22.42
CA LEU A 26 2.22 -6.13 -21.68
C LEU A 26 1.23 -7.21 -22.16
N PHE A 27 1.75 -8.17 -22.93
CA PHE A 27 1.02 -9.39 -23.28
C PHE A 27 1.07 -10.37 -22.11
N VAL A 28 -0.05 -11.01 -21.80
CA VAL A 28 -0.19 -11.96 -20.70
C VAL A 28 -0.66 -13.29 -21.26
N ASP A 29 0.12 -14.34 -21.06
CA ASP A 29 -0.36 -15.70 -21.22
C ASP A 29 -1.26 -16.04 -20.02
N LYS A 30 -2.54 -16.27 -20.31
CA LYS A 30 -3.55 -16.49 -19.28
C LYS A 30 -3.31 -17.80 -18.53
N ASP A 31 -2.96 -18.87 -19.23
CA ASP A 31 -2.86 -20.20 -18.64
C ASP A 31 -1.59 -20.29 -17.79
N GLU A 32 -0.46 -19.76 -18.29
CA GLU A 32 0.78 -19.69 -17.51
C GLU A 32 0.63 -18.83 -16.25
N LEU A 33 -0.09 -17.70 -16.35
CA LEU A 33 -0.37 -16.86 -15.18
C LEU A 33 -1.25 -17.57 -14.15
N ILE A 34 -2.27 -18.32 -14.59
CA ILE A 34 -3.10 -19.12 -13.68
C ILE A 34 -2.25 -20.17 -12.96
N GLU A 35 -1.38 -20.88 -13.69
CA GLU A 35 -0.47 -21.87 -13.11
C GLU A 35 0.48 -21.23 -12.09
N ALA A 36 1.13 -20.13 -12.46
CA ALA A 36 2.06 -19.41 -11.60
C ALA A 36 1.38 -18.87 -10.33
N ALA A 37 0.22 -18.23 -10.46
CA ALA A 37 -0.55 -17.69 -9.33
C ALA A 37 -1.02 -18.82 -8.39
N THR A 38 -1.45 -19.96 -8.96
CA THR A 38 -1.85 -21.13 -8.18
C THR A 38 -0.67 -21.68 -7.38
N GLY A 39 0.52 -21.79 -8.00
CA GLY A 39 1.75 -22.22 -7.31
C GLY A 39 1.63 -23.57 -6.60
N GLY A 40 0.76 -24.46 -7.07
CA GLY A 40 0.47 -25.76 -6.47
C GLY A 40 -0.32 -25.72 -5.15
N ASP A 41 -0.94 -24.60 -4.78
CA ASP A 41 -1.71 -24.50 -3.54
C ASP A 41 -3.08 -25.18 -3.67
N GLU A 42 -3.21 -26.36 -3.05
CA GLU A 42 -4.44 -27.19 -3.07
C GLU A 42 -5.63 -26.54 -2.34
N ARG A 43 -5.40 -25.42 -1.64
CA ARG A 43 -6.47 -24.64 -0.98
C ARG A 43 -7.23 -23.74 -1.97
N ILE A 44 -6.79 -23.66 -3.23
CA ILE A 44 -7.44 -22.88 -4.28
C ILE A 44 -8.48 -23.75 -4.99
N LYS A 45 -9.75 -23.36 -4.94
CA LYS A 45 -10.86 -24.06 -5.61
C LYS A 45 -10.92 -23.69 -7.09
N SER A 46 -10.77 -22.41 -7.40
CA SER A 46 -10.73 -21.89 -8.77
C SER A 46 -10.02 -20.54 -8.82
N LEU A 47 -9.31 -20.29 -9.91
CA LEU A 47 -8.65 -19.02 -10.20
C LEU A 47 -8.88 -18.68 -11.68
N ASP A 48 -9.22 -17.43 -11.94
CA ASP A 48 -9.41 -16.90 -13.28
C ASP A 48 -8.78 -15.50 -13.41
N VAL A 49 -8.43 -15.11 -14.63
CA VAL A 49 -7.75 -13.86 -14.93
C VAL A 49 -8.58 -13.00 -15.87
N TYR A 50 -8.67 -11.72 -15.53
CA TYR A 50 -9.33 -10.68 -16.29
C TYR A 50 -8.38 -9.50 -16.52
N LEU A 51 -8.65 -8.71 -17.56
CA LEU A 51 -7.93 -7.45 -17.82
C LEU A 51 -8.94 -6.31 -17.69
N ALA A 52 -8.57 -5.26 -16.98
CA ALA A 52 -9.37 -4.05 -16.81
C ALA A 52 -8.49 -2.82 -17.06
N LYS A 53 -8.83 -2.04 -18.09
CA LYS A 53 -8.03 -0.91 -18.58
C LYS A 53 -8.64 0.41 -18.12
N PRO A 54 -7.83 1.49 -18.06
CA PRO A 54 -8.34 2.82 -17.77
C PRO A 54 -9.47 3.22 -18.72
N GLY A 55 -10.62 3.62 -18.17
CA GLY A 55 -11.80 4.02 -18.94
C GLY A 55 -12.78 2.89 -19.27
N ASP A 56 -12.45 1.63 -18.99
CA ASP A 56 -13.39 0.52 -19.14
C ASP A 56 -14.60 0.72 -18.21
N LYS A 57 -15.78 0.27 -18.66
CA LYS A 57 -16.97 0.17 -17.82
C LYS A 57 -16.92 -1.10 -16.97
N THR A 58 -15.89 -1.19 -16.14
CA THR A 58 -15.58 -2.35 -15.30
C THR A 58 -15.45 -1.95 -13.85
N ARG A 59 -16.09 -2.73 -12.96
CA ARG A 59 -15.92 -2.68 -11.51
C ARG A 59 -15.17 -3.92 -11.02
N ILE A 60 -14.22 -3.73 -10.11
CA ILE A 60 -13.56 -4.81 -9.37
C ILE A 60 -14.00 -4.70 -7.91
N ILE A 61 -14.59 -5.77 -7.35
CA ILE A 61 -15.11 -5.77 -5.97
C ILE A 61 -15.25 -7.21 -5.44
N PRO A 62 -14.86 -7.53 -4.20
CA PRO A 62 -14.02 -6.73 -3.32
C PRO A 62 -12.54 -6.81 -3.70
N VAL A 63 -11.81 -5.70 -3.59
CA VAL A 63 -10.37 -5.61 -3.88
C VAL A 63 -9.57 -5.96 -2.64
N LYS A 64 -8.78 -7.03 -2.70
CA LYS A 64 -7.93 -7.48 -1.59
C LYS A 64 -6.59 -6.76 -1.51
N ASP A 65 -5.89 -6.67 -2.64
CA ASP A 65 -4.62 -5.98 -2.74
C ASP A 65 -4.41 -5.51 -4.18
N VAL A 66 -3.56 -4.51 -4.32
CA VAL A 66 -3.05 -4.01 -5.60
C VAL A 66 -1.54 -4.10 -5.50
N ILE A 67 -0.89 -4.73 -6.49
CA ILE A 67 0.53 -5.08 -6.44
C ILE A 67 1.18 -4.63 -7.74
N GLU A 68 2.27 -3.85 -7.67
CA GLU A 68 3.02 -3.47 -8.86
C GLU A 68 3.94 -4.62 -9.29
N PRO A 69 3.87 -5.11 -10.54
CA PRO A 69 4.80 -6.13 -11.01
C PRO A 69 6.22 -5.57 -11.14
N ARG A 70 7.18 -6.24 -10.51
CA ARG A 70 8.59 -5.85 -10.50
C ARG A 70 9.46 -7.10 -10.63
N CYS A 71 10.69 -6.95 -11.13
CA CYS A 71 11.70 -8.00 -11.11
C CYS A 71 13.09 -7.48 -10.75
N LYS A 72 13.82 -8.26 -9.94
CA LYS A 72 15.20 -7.95 -9.55
C LYS A 72 16.16 -8.38 -10.65
N VAL A 73 16.86 -7.43 -11.29
CA VAL A 73 17.73 -7.73 -12.44
C VAL A 73 19.22 -7.68 -12.12
N ASP A 74 19.60 -6.98 -11.06
CA ASP A 74 20.97 -6.97 -10.52
C ASP A 74 20.93 -6.82 -8.99
N GLY A 75 21.92 -7.39 -8.31
CA GLY A 75 22.02 -7.42 -6.84
C GLY A 75 21.49 -8.72 -6.22
N LYS A 76 21.53 -8.77 -4.89
CA LYS A 76 21.08 -9.94 -4.10
C LYS A 76 19.57 -9.87 -3.83
N GLY A 77 18.95 -11.04 -3.69
CA GLY A 77 17.55 -11.19 -3.31
C GLY A 77 16.59 -11.16 -4.51
N ASN A 78 15.30 -11.21 -4.19
CA ASN A 78 14.19 -11.14 -5.14
C ASN A 78 13.16 -10.12 -4.64
N ILE A 79 12.11 -9.87 -5.44
CA ILE A 79 10.98 -9.06 -5.00
C ILE A 79 10.15 -9.86 -3.99
N PHE A 80 9.63 -9.17 -2.96
CA PHE A 80 8.87 -9.77 -1.85
C PHE A 80 9.66 -10.80 -1.03
N PRO A 81 10.81 -10.41 -0.43
CA PRO A 81 11.66 -11.31 0.34
C PRO A 81 10.90 -11.88 1.55
N GLY A 82 11.05 -13.18 1.78
CA GLY A 82 10.35 -13.91 2.86
C GLY A 82 8.86 -14.17 2.62
N VAL A 83 8.29 -13.72 1.50
CA VAL A 83 6.91 -14.05 1.09
C VAL A 83 6.92 -15.05 -0.05
N ILE A 84 7.58 -14.72 -1.16
CA ILE A 84 7.72 -15.59 -2.34
C ILE A 84 9.15 -16.11 -2.47
N GLY A 85 10.13 -15.25 -2.23
CA GLY A 85 11.56 -15.60 -2.24
C GLY A 85 12.11 -15.92 -0.85
N ASP A 86 13.40 -16.26 -0.82
CA ASP A 86 14.16 -16.39 0.43
C ASP A 86 14.24 -15.05 1.19
N VAL A 87 14.66 -15.08 2.46
CA VAL A 87 14.71 -13.92 3.35
C VAL A 87 16.03 -13.16 3.18
N ASP A 88 16.35 -12.78 1.94
CA ASP A 88 17.52 -11.97 1.64
C ASP A 88 17.25 -10.49 1.92
N GLN A 89 18.23 -9.79 2.47
CA GLN A 89 18.22 -8.33 2.57
C GLN A 89 18.16 -7.70 1.16
N VAL A 90 17.16 -6.85 0.92
CA VAL A 90 16.95 -6.17 -0.37
C VAL A 90 17.27 -4.67 -0.28
N GLY A 91 16.99 -3.91 -1.34
CA GLY A 91 17.20 -2.46 -1.42
C GLY A 91 18.52 -2.06 -2.07
N SER A 92 19.26 -2.97 -2.72
CA SER A 92 20.49 -2.65 -3.47
C SER A 92 20.51 -3.28 -4.86
N GLY A 93 21.28 -2.73 -5.80
CA GLY A 93 21.38 -3.24 -7.17
C GLY A 93 20.36 -2.57 -8.09
N ARG A 94 19.74 -3.32 -9.00
CA ARG A 94 18.75 -2.81 -9.96
C ARG A 94 17.47 -3.64 -9.97
N THR A 95 16.34 -2.94 -9.95
CA THR A 95 14.99 -3.51 -10.02
C THR A 95 14.24 -2.89 -11.18
N HIS A 96 13.70 -3.73 -12.07
CA HIS A 96 12.81 -3.27 -13.13
C HIS A 96 11.36 -3.24 -12.63
N VAL A 97 10.63 -2.22 -13.05
CA VAL A 97 9.23 -1.97 -12.65
C VAL A 97 8.38 -1.86 -13.91
N LEU A 98 7.29 -2.63 -13.98
CA LEU A 98 6.31 -2.51 -15.06
C LEU A 98 5.33 -1.37 -14.76
N LYS A 99 5.82 -0.14 -14.94
CA LYS A 99 5.14 1.08 -14.52
C LYS A 99 3.87 1.31 -15.34
N GLY A 100 2.73 1.49 -14.67
CA GLY A 100 1.42 1.63 -15.34
C GLY A 100 0.64 0.33 -15.42
N ALA A 101 1.16 -0.78 -14.89
CA ALA A 101 0.43 -2.03 -14.70
C ALA A 101 0.30 -2.37 -13.21
N ALA A 102 -0.75 -3.11 -12.87
CA ALA A 102 -0.93 -3.67 -11.54
C ALA A 102 -1.56 -5.06 -11.60
N VAL A 103 -1.21 -5.91 -10.65
CA VAL A 103 -1.94 -7.13 -10.34
C VAL A 103 -2.92 -6.81 -9.22
N VAL A 104 -4.20 -7.05 -9.46
CA VAL A 104 -5.29 -6.79 -8.49
C VAL A 104 -5.88 -8.12 -8.06
N THR A 105 -5.92 -8.40 -6.75
CA THR A 105 -6.56 -9.61 -6.23
C THR A 105 -8.00 -9.33 -5.82
N THR A 106 -8.90 -10.23 -6.21
CA THR A 106 -10.33 -10.20 -5.89
C THR A 106 -10.86 -11.62 -5.75
N GLY A 107 -12.07 -11.78 -5.22
CA GLY A 107 -12.68 -13.08 -4.98
C GLY A 107 -13.56 -13.08 -3.76
N LYS A 108 -13.89 -14.26 -3.25
CA LYS A 108 -14.52 -14.38 -1.94
C LYS A 108 -13.49 -13.95 -0.90
N ILE A 109 -13.81 -12.94 -0.10
CA ILE A 109 -12.96 -12.40 0.97
C ILE A 109 -13.75 -12.48 2.29
N VAL A 110 -13.07 -12.75 3.41
CA VAL A 110 -13.71 -12.86 4.73
C VAL A 110 -13.96 -11.49 5.34
N GLY A 111 -13.00 -10.56 5.20
CA GLY A 111 -13.06 -9.24 5.79
C GLY A 111 -14.07 -8.32 5.11
N PHE A 112 -14.81 -7.55 5.90
CA PHE A 112 -15.76 -6.53 5.42
C PHE A 112 -15.09 -5.17 5.15
N GLN A 113 -13.76 -5.06 5.25
CA GLN A 113 -13.08 -3.77 5.11
C GLN A 113 -12.46 -3.56 3.73
N GLU A 114 -12.65 -4.51 2.81
CA GLU A 114 -12.13 -4.40 1.44
C GLU A 114 -12.97 -3.45 0.56
N GLY A 115 -12.46 -3.11 -0.62
CA GLY A 115 -13.01 -2.01 -1.40
C GLY A 115 -13.35 -2.26 -2.86
N ILE A 116 -13.55 -1.16 -3.56
CA ILE A 116 -14.00 -1.08 -4.95
C ILE A 116 -12.94 -0.33 -5.77
N ILE A 117 -12.65 -0.86 -6.95
CA ILE A 117 -12.02 -0.10 -8.03
C ILE A 117 -13.01 -0.04 -9.20
N ASP A 118 -13.46 1.17 -9.51
CA ASP A 118 -14.16 1.47 -10.77
C ASP A 118 -13.15 2.01 -11.79
N MET A 119 -13.15 1.44 -13.00
CA MET A 119 -12.24 1.85 -14.07
C MET A 119 -12.73 3.08 -14.86
N SER A 120 -13.99 3.48 -14.69
CA SER A 120 -14.60 4.69 -15.25
C SER A 120 -15.66 5.26 -14.31
N GLY A 121 -16.30 6.38 -14.68
CA GLY A 121 -17.35 7.01 -13.87
C GLY A 121 -16.83 7.72 -12.61
N GLU A 122 -17.71 7.88 -11.62
CA GLU A 122 -17.43 8.65 -10.40
C GLU A 122 -16.34 7.99 -9.54
N GLY A 123 -16.43 6.68 -9.28
CA GLY A 123 -15.44 5.95 -8.48
C GLY A 123 -14.02 6.03 -9.06
N ALA A 124 -13.88 6.05 -10.39
CA ALA A 124 -12.58 6.20 -11.06
C ALA A 124 -11.91 7.57 -10.83
N LYS A 125 -12.64 8.59 -10.36
CA LYS A 125 -12.05 9.87 -9.98
C LYS A 125 -11.37 9.82 -8.61
N TYR A 126 -11.65 8.79 -7.83
CA TYR A 126 -11.24 8.68 -6.43
C TYR A 126 -10.25 7.55 -6.16
N THR A 127 -9.86 6.77 -7.16
CA THR A 127 -8.85 5.73 -6.97
C THR A 127 -7.69 5.91 -7.95
N PRO A 128 -6.42 5.86 -7.47
CA PRO A 128 -5.25 5.89 -8.35
C PRO A 128 -5.23 4.68 -9.28
N PHE A 129 -5.80 3.57 -8.84
CA PHE A 129 -5.75 2.28 -9.53
C PHE A 129 -6.63 2.23 -10.78
N SER A 130 -7.57 3.16 -10.95
CA SER A 130 -8.34 3.33 -12.18
C SER A 130 -7.49 3.80 -13.37
N LYS A 131 -6.30 4.34 -13.11
CA LYS A 131 -5.35 4.83 -14.13
C LYS A 131 -4.33 3.78 -14.53
N LEU A 132 -4.38 2.61 -13.93
CA LEU A 132 -3.48 1.49 -14.21
C LEU A 132 -4.12 0.48 -15.16
N ASN A 133 -3.28 -0.22 -15.90
CA ASN A 133 -3.65 -1.43 -16.62
C ASN A 133 -3.70 -2.59 -15.61
N ASN A 134 -4.90 -2.96 -15.17
CA ASN A 134 -5.11 -3.94 -14.11
C ASN A 134 -5.26 -5.36 -14.66
N ILE A 135 -4.37 -6.26 -14.22
CA ILE A 135 -4.46 -7.71 -14.40
C ILE A 135 -5.12 -8.27 -13.14
N VAL A 136 -6.38 -8.66 -13.26
CA VAL A 136 -7.23 -9.00 -12.12
C VAL A 136 -7.23 -10.51 -11.91
N ILE A 137 -6.72 -10.95 -10.76
CA ILE A 137 -6.73 -12.34 -10.30
C ILE A 137 -7.98 -12.54 -9.45
N LYS A 138 -9.00 -13.17 -10.05
CA LYS A 138 -10.22 -13.56 -9.33
C LYS A 138 -10.03 -14.98 -8.80
N MET A 139 -10.08 -15.16 -7.49
CA MET A 139 -9.85 -16.46 -6.88
C MET A 139 -10.89 -16.83 -5.83
N GLU A 140 -11.24 -18.11 -5.82
CA GLU A 140 -12.08 -18.73 -4.81
C GLU A 140 -11.26 -19.77 -4.04
N PRO A 141 -11.03 -19.59 -2.74
CA PRO A 141 -10.47 -20.65 -1.91
C PRO A 141 -11.49 -21.78 -1.67
N ILE A 142 -11.03 -22.95 -1.24
CA ILE A 142 -11.91 -24.06 -0.85
C ILE A 142 -12.73 -23.70 0.41
N ASP A 143 -13.95 -24.22 0.52
CA ASP A 143 -14.89 -23.80 1.57
C ASP A 143 -14.50 -24.28 2.99
N SER A 144 -13.59 -25.25 3.12
CA SER A 144 -13.27 -25.93 4.38
C SER A 144 -12.07 -25.37 5.15
N ILE A 145 -11.40 -24.34 4.66
CA ILE A 145 -10.22 -23.74 5.32
C ILE A 145 -10.62 -22.69 6.35
N LYS A 146 -9.74 -22.44 7.31
CA LYS A 146 -9.97 -21.41 8.31
C LYS A 146 -9.86 -20.03 7.69
N GLN A 147 -10.57 -19.10 8.30
CA GLN A 147 -10.57 -17.67 7.98
C GLN A 147 -9.17 -17.07 7.70
N HIS A 148 -8.18 -17.32 8.54
CA HIS A 148 -6.81 -16.82 8.31
C HIS A 148 -6.10 -17.47 7.12
N GLU A 149 -6.31 -18.77 6.89
CA GLU A 149 -5.74 -19.50 5.75
C GLU A 149 -6.37 -19.01 4.44
N HIS A 150 -7.67 -18.72 4.46
CA HIS A 150 -8.40 -18.17 3.31
C HIS A 150 -7.79 -16.87 2.81
N GLU A 151 -7.57 -15.92 3.72
CA GLU A 151 -6.95 -14.64 3.39
C GLU A 151 -5.47 -14.79 2.98
N GLU A 152 -4.76 -15.75 3.57
CA GLU A 152 -3.36 -16.03 3.21
C GLU A 152 -3.24 -16.55 1.78
N VAL A 153 -4.11 -17.48 1.37
CA VAL A 153 -4.12 -18.05 0.01
C VAL A 153 -4.30 -16.95 -1.03
N ILE A 154 -5.25 -16.02 -0.81
CA ILE A 154 -5.49 -14.86 -1.69
C ILE A 154 -4.28 -13.96 -1.81
N ARG A 155 -3.64 -13.65 -0.69
CA ARG A 155 -2.44 -12.84 -0.67
C ARG A 155 -1.29 -13.50 -1.43
N LEU A 156 -1.02 -14.79 -1.19
CA LEU A 156 0.07 -15.50 -1.85
C LEU A 156 -0.15 -15.63 -3.35
N ALA A 157 -1.38 -15.89 -3.81
CA ALA A 157 -1.69 -15.94 -5.24
C ALA A 157 -1.41 -14.59 -5.93
N GLY A 158 -1.75 -13.47 -5.28
CA GLY A 158 -1.44 -12.12 -5.77
C GLY A 158 0.07 -11.88 -5.93
N PHE A 159 0.87 -12.20 -4.90
CA PHE A 159 2.32 -12.00 -4.97
C PHE A 159 3.00 -12.93 -5.99
N ARG A 160 2.55 -14.18 -6.12
CA ARG A 160 3.03 -15.11 -7.16
C ARG A 160 2.73 -14.58 -8.56
N ALA A 161 1.49 -14.12 -8.79
CA ALA A 161 1.08 -13.50 -10.05
C ALA A 161 1.92 -12.25 -10.38
N ALA A 162 2.09 -11.33 -9.42
CA ALA A 162 2.89 -10.12 -9.61
C ALA A 162 4.37 -10.43 -9.88
N ASN A 163 4.95 -11.43 -9.20
CA ASN A 163 6.32 -11.86 -9.43
C ASN A 163 6.48 -12.49 -10.83
N TYR A 164 5.57 -13.37 -11.25
CA TYR A 164 5.59 -13.94 -12.60
C TYR A 164 5.45 -12.87 -13.69
N ILE A 165 4.51 -11.92 -13.53
CA ILE A 165 4.32 -10.84 -14.49
C ILE A 165 5.53 -9.90 -14.54
N GLY A 166 6.15 -9.61 -13.38
CA GLY A 166 7.34 -8.77 -13.31
C GLY A 166 8.51 -9.30 -14.14
N GLU A 167 8.66 -10.62 -14.24
CA GLU A 167 9.72 -11.27 -15.03
C GLU A 167 9.63 -10.96 -16.54
N ALA A 168 8.46 -10.55 -17.05
CA ALA A 168 8.30 -10.07 -18.42
C ALA A 168 9.20 -8.86 -18.74
N GLY A 169 9.56 -8.07 -17.71
CA GLY A 169 10.42 -6.90 -17.82
C GLY A 169 11.92 -7.17 -17.69
N ARG A 170 12.36 -8.39 -17.36
CA ARG A 170 13.76 -8.66 -16.98
C ARG A 170 14.78 -8.25 -18.05
N ASN A 171 14.48 -8.54 -19.31
CA ASN A 171 15.37 -8.28 -20.45
C ASN A 171 14.94 -7.05 -21.27
N VAL A 172 14.03 -6.25 -20.75
CA VAL A 172 13.54 -5.04 -21.41
C VAL A 172 14.39 -3.85 -20.94
N GLU A 173 14.82 -3.02 -21.86
CA GLU A 173 15.52 -1.77 -21.53
C GLU A 173 14.53 -0.79 -20.88
N PRO A 174 14.82 -0.26 -19.67
CA PRO A 174 13.95 0.72 -19.02
C PRO A 174 13.82 2.03 -19.83
N ASP A 175 12.63 2.62 -19.81
CA ASP A 175 12.38 3.95 -20.39
C ASP A 175 12.92 5.08 -19.50
N GLU A 176 12.93 4.86 -18.18
CA GLU A 176 13.46 5.80 -17.17
C GLU A 176 14.23 5.04 -16.09
N GLU A 177 15.35 5.60 -15.63
CA GLU A 177 16.10 5.09 -14.50
C GLU A 177 16.10 6.12 -13.35
N LYS A 178 15.76 5.69 -12.14
CA LYS A 178 15.88 6.49 -10.91
C LYS A 178 16.83 5.83 -9.94
N VAL A 179 17.73 6.61 -9.35
CA VAL A 179 18.72 6.12 -8.40
C VAL A 179 18.43 6.67 -7.01
N TYR A 180 18.36 5.77 -6.04
CA TYR A 180 18.19 6.07 -4.63
C TYR A 180 19.41 5.58 -3.87
N GLU A 181 19.92 6.39 -2.95
CA GLU A 181 21.06 6.01 -2.12
C GLU A 181 20.92 6.53 -0.69
N THR A 182 21.16 5.64 0.27
CA THR A 182 21.32 5.96 1.67
C THR A 182 22.60 5.30 2.17
N LYS A 183 23.54 6.09 2.68
CA LYS A 183 24.83 5.62 3.20
C LYS A 183 24.65 4.95 4.57
N PRO A 184 25.66 4.22 5.07
CA PRO A 184 25.68 3.80 6.46
C PRO A 184 25.42 4.99 7.39
N LEU A 185 24.63 4.79 8.45
CA LEU A 185 24.07 5.86 9.27
C LEU A 185 25.08 6.93 9.70
N LEU A 186 26.26 6.54 10.20
CA LEU A 186 27.28 7.49 10.66
C LEU A 186 27.86 8.36 9.54
N GLU A 187 27.85 7.86 8.31
CA GLU A 187 28.24 8.61 7.12
C GLU A 187 27.07 9.47 6.61
N GLN A 188 25.85 8.91 6.60
CA GLN A 188 24.63 9.60 6.19
C GLN A 188 24.37 10.85 7.03
N VAL A 189 24.48 10.74 8.35
CA VAL A 189 24.32 11.84 9.31
C VAL A 189 25.33 12.97 9.04
N LYS A 190 26.53 12.65 8.57
CA LYS A 190 27.60 13.62 8.29
C LYS A 190 27.57 14.20 6.89
N GLN A 191 26.74 13.67 5.99
CA GLN A 191 26.76 14.05 4.58
C GLN A 191 26.36 15.51 4.37
N TYR A 192 25.36 15.98 5.13
CA TYR A 192 24.88 17.36 5.10
C TYR A 192 24.76 17.89 6.54
N PRO A 193 25.88 18.31 7.16
CA PRO A 193 25.92 18.62 8.59
C PRO A 193 25.11 19.87 8.96
N ASP A 194 24.87 20.77 8.01
CA ASP A 194 24.15 22.02 8.21
C ASP A 194 22.63 21.90 7.96
N LEU A 195 22.16 20.73 7.49
CA LEU A 195 20.73 20.48 7.24
C LEU A 195 20.09 19.70 8.41
N PRO A 196 18.81 19.96 8.72
CA PRO A 196 18.09 19.19 9.73
C PRO A 196 18.02 17.72 9.33
N LYS A 197 18.36 16.83 10.27
CA LYS A 197 18.31 15.39 10.12
C LYS A 197 16.87 14.92 10.28
N VAL A 198 16.32 14.34 9.23
CA VAL A 198 14.91 13.93 9.16
C VAL A 198 14.83 12.42 9.06
N VAL A 199 13.96 11.81 9.86
CA VAL A 199 13.55 10.41 9.72
C VAL A 199 12.09 10.32 9.28
N TYR A 200 11.74 9.21 8.67
CA TYR A 200 10.34 8.83 8.49
C TYR A 200 9.95 7.78 9.53
N VAL A 201 9.00 8.09 10.39
CA VAL A 201 8.35 7.12 11.28
C VAL A 201 7.19 6.52 10.51
N TYR A 202 7.40 5.30 10.03
CA TYR A 202 6.48 4.59 9.15
C TYR A 202 5.69 3.58 9.97
N ALA A 203 4.48 3.96 10.39
CA ALA A 203 3.61 3.03 11.09
C ALA A 203 3.03 2.00 10.10
N LEU A 204 3.03 0.74 10.52
CA LEU A 204 2.50 -0.38 9.76
C LEU A 204 1.25 -0.91 10.46
N GLN A 205 0.20 -1.10 9.67
CA GLN A 205 -1.08 -1.58 10.17
C GLN A 205 -0.96 -3.01 10.74
N THR A 206 -1.13 -3.11 12.06
CA THR A 206 -1.10 -4.38 12.81
C THR A 206 -2.34 -4.60 13.67
N GLN A 207 -3.45 -3.95 13.34
CA GLN A 207 -4.75 -4.05 13.99
C GLN A 207 -5.77 -4.83 13.14
N GLY A 208 -5.38 -5.32 11.97
CA GLY A 208 -6.29 -6.01 11.07
C GLY A 208 -6.86 -7.27 11.73
N LEU A 209 -8.19 -7.43 11.62
CA LEU A 209 -8.95 -8.51 12.28
C LEU A 209 -8.45 -9.92 11.92
N MET A 210 -7.84 -10.04 10.74
CA MET A 210 -7.54 -11.31 10.09
C MET A 210 -6.06 -11.46 9.75
N HIS A 211 -5.41 -10.38 9.34
CA HIS A 211 -3.99 -10.31 8.96
C HIS A 211 -3.47 -8.87 9.10
N ASN A 212 -2.15 -8.71 9.05
CA ASN A 212 -1.44 -7.45 9.23
C ASN A 212 -0.55 -7.13 8.04
N THR A 213 0.07 -5.96 8.03
CA THR A 213 1.22 -5.67 7.16
C THR A 213 2.42 -6.55 7.55
N PHE A 214 3.24 -6.92 6.55
CA PHE A 214 4.40 -7.80 6.72
C PHE A 214 5.69 -7.05 6.43
N PHE A 215 6.75 -7.38 7.18
CA PHE A 215 8.11 -6.92 6.95
C PHE A 215 9.02 -8.14 6.75
N TYR A 216 9.62 -8.28 5.56
CA TYR A 216 10.36 -9.48 5.14
C TYR A 216 9.57 -10.79 5.36
N GLY A 217 8.27 -10.77 5.04
CA GLY A 217 7.35 -11.90 5.26
C GLY A 217 7.00 -12.19 6.72
N ALA A 218 7.63 -11.52 7.69
CA ALA A 218 7.22 -11.60 9.09
C ALA A 218 6.03 -10.68 9.35
N ASN A 219 5.01 -11.19 10.01
CA ASN A 219 3.87 -10.38 10.46
C ASN A 219 4.37 -9.24 11.36
N ALA A 220 4.12 -7.99 10.97
CA ALA A 220 4.70 -6.83 11.65
C ALA A 220 4.31 -6.78 13.14
N MET A 221 3.15 -7.29 13.54
CA MET A 221 2.73 -7.34 14.96
C MET A 221 3.76 -8.05 15.87
N LYS A 222 4.59 -8.93 15.30
CA LYS A 222 5.60 -9.71 16.02
C LYS A 222 6.97 -9.04 16.12
N ILE A 223 7.16 -7.90 15.46
CA ILE A 223 8.39 -7.12 15.55
C ILE A 223 8.20 -5.91 16.45
N VAL A 224 9.32 -5.38 16.95
CA VAL A 224 9.37 -4.09 17.63
C VAL A 224 9.84 -3.02 16.64
N PRO A 225 9.68 -1.73 16.95
CA PRO A 225 10.13 -0.67 16.07
C PRO A 225 11.60 -0.83 15.66
N THR A 226 11.86 -0.74 14.37
CA THR A 226 13.12 -1.14 13.76
C THR A 226 13.56 -0.07 12.75
N PHE A 227 14.86 0.20 12.69
CA PHE A 227 15.43 1.09 11.68
C PHE A 227 15.68 0.32 10.39
N MET A 228 15.31 0.92 9.26
CA MET A 228 15.49 0.32 7.92
C MET A 228 16.00 1.35 6.93
N TYR A 229 16.69 0.87 5.90
CA TYR A 229 16.98 1.68 4.73
C TYR A 229 15.69 1.90 3.92
N PRO A 230 15.42 3.14 3.46
CA PRO A 230 14.17 3.42 2.75
C PRO A 230 14.05 2.65 1.42
N THR A 231 15.16 2.39 0.72
CA THR A 231 15.20 1.62 -0.53
C THR A 231 14.71 0.18 -0.40
N GLU A 232 14.70 -0.41 0.80
CA GLU A 232 14.19 -1.76 1.01
C GLU A 232 12.69 -1.85 0.66
N VAL A 233 11.95 -0.77 0.90
CA VAL A 233 10.52 -0.68 0.59
C VAL A 233 10.28 -0.88 -0.91
N PHE A 234 11.14 -0.32 -1.76
CA PHE A 234 11.01 -0.42 -3.22
C PHE A 234 11.31 -1.82 -3.76
N ASP A 235 11.93 -2.71 -2.99
CA ASP A 235 12.11 -4.12 -3.34
C ASP A 235 11.08 -5.04 -2.65
N GLY A 236 10.03 -4.45 -2.06
CA GLY A 236 8.93 -5.22 -1.46
C GLY A 236 9.25 -5.80 -0.09
N ALA A 237 10.19 -5.20 0.66
CA ALA A 237 10.43 -5.58 2.05
C ALA A 237 9.18 -5.38 2.93
N ILE A 238 8.31 -4.45 2.57
CA ILE A 238 7.00 -4.25 3.20
C ILE A 238 5.92 -4.66 2.20
N THR A 239 5.01 -5.52 2.63
CA THR A 239 3.87 -5.94 1.81
C THR A 239 2.58 -5.85 2.61
N SER A 240 1.52 -5.41 1.93
CA SER A 240 0.20 -5.36 2.54
C SER A 240 -0.33 -6.78 2.76
N GLY A 241 -0.99 -6.95 3.88
CA GLY A 241 -1.84 -8.11 4.11
C GLY A 241 -2.98 -7.78 5.03
N ASN A 242 -3.12 -6.53 5.45
CA ASN A 242 -4.09 -6.11 6.43
C ASN A 242 -5.51 -6.04 5.84
N CYS A 243 -6.48 -6.04 6.76
CA CYS A 243 -7.88 -5.71 6.51
C CYS A 243 -8.17 -4.46 7.34
N VAL A 244 -8.24 -3.33 6.66
CA VAL A 244 -8.62 -2.00 7.15
C VAL A 244 -9.45 -1.35 6.04
N SER A 245 -10.10 -0.21 6.30
CA SER A 245 -10.96 0.45 5.31
C SER A 245 -10.25 0.61 3.98
N ALA A 246 -10.98 0.47 2.88
CA ALA A 246 -10.33 0.43 1.58
C ALA A 246 -9.65 1.75 1.20
N CYS A 247 -10.19 2.88 1.65
CA CYS A 247 -9.71 4.22 1.33
C CYS A 247 -8.34 4.54 1.91
N ASP A 248 -8.09 4.12 3.14
CA ASP A 248 -6.92 4.42 4.00
C ASP A 248 -5.99 3.20 4.16
N LYS A 249 -6.29 2.12 3.47
CA LYS A 249 -5.36 1.01 3.30
C LYS A 249 -4.15 1.44 2.47
N ASN A 250 -2.97 0.92 2.82
CA ASN A 250 -1.81 0.90 1.94
C ASN A 250 -1.74 -0.46 1.22
N PRO A 251 -2.26 -0.59 -0.03
CA PRO A 251 -1.96 -1.74 -0.86
C PRO A 251 -0.45 -1.91 -1.04
N SER A 252 -0.02 -3.13 -1.39
CA SER A 252 1.40 -3.40 -1.67
C SER A 252 1.97 -2.47 -2.75
N TYR A 253 1.15 -2.05 -3.71
CA TYR A 253 1.47 -1.04 -4.72
C TYR A 253 1.89 0.30 -4.09
N VAL A 254 1.17 0.76 -3.06
CA VAL A 254 1.46 2.02 -2.37
C VAL A 254 2.74 1.89 -1.55
N HIS A 255 2.94 0.79 -0.82
CA HIS A 255 4.21 0.55 -0.14
C HIS A 255 5.39 0.61 -1.12
N LEU A 256 5.33 -0.20 -2.19
CA LEU A 256 6.35 -0.24 -3.25
C LEU A 256 6.64 1.11 -3.90
N ASN A 257 5.69 2.05 -3.85
CA ASN A 257 5.78 3.39 -4.42
C ASN A 257 5.58 4.48 -3.35
N SER A 258 6.08 4.27 -2.13
CA SER A 258 5.85 5.19 -1.00
C SER A 258 6.19 6.64 -1.38
N PRO A 259 5.18 7.54 -1.46
CA PRO A 259 5.38 8.91 -1.91
C PRO A 259 6.16 9.71 -0.87
N VAL A 260 5.98 9.42 0.42
CA VAL A 260 6.76 10.01 1.52
C VAL A 260 8.25 9.71 1.36
N ILE A 261 8.62 8.47 1.03
CA ILE A 261 10.03 8.10 0.82
C ILE A 261 10.60 8.76 -0.43
N ASP A 262 9.85 8.77 -1.55
CA ASP A 262 10.29 9.43 -2.79
C ASP A 262 10.52 10.94 -2.58
N ASP A 263 9.57 11.61 -1.92
CA ASP A 263 9.68 13.04 -1.61
C ASP A 263 10.84 13.33 -0.66
N LEU A 264 11.05 12.53 0.38
CA LEU A 264 12.18 12.68 1.30
C LEU A 264 13.53 12.49 0.59
N TYR A 265 13.65 11.56 -0.35
CA TYR A 265 14.82 11.45 -1.22
C TYR A 265 14.97 12.67 -2.12
N SER A 266 13.88 13.19 -2.69
CA SER A 266 13.91 14.36 -3.57
C SER A 266 14.39 15.63 -2.85
N ARG A 267 14.16 15.72 -1.52
CA ARG A 267 14.51 16.84 -0.65
C ARG A 267 15.84 16.65 0.10
N HIS A 268 16.34 15.41 0.16
CA HIS A 268 17.64 15.09 0.74
C HIS A 268 18.77 15.90 0.09
N GLY A 269 19.56 16.58 0.92
CA GLY A 269 20.68 17.44 0.49
C GLY A 269 20.27 18.82 -0.06
N LYS A 270 18.96 19.13 -0.10
CA LYS A 270 18.45 20.46 -0.50
C LYS A 270 18.09 21.30 0.72
N ASP A 271 17.21 20.77 1.56
CA ASP A 271 16.73 21.43 2.77
C ASP A 271 16.61 20.48 3.97
N ILE A 272 16.76 19.18 3.75
CA ILE A 272 16.82 18.17 4.81
C ILE A 272 17.97 17.19 4.57
N ASN A 273 18.47 16.59 5.65
CA ASN A 273 19.28 15.38 5.60
C ASN A 273 18.37 14.19 5.96
N PHE A 274 17.73 13.57 4.97
CA PHE A 274 17.00 12.32 5.19
C PHE A 274 17.95 11.19 5.60
N ILE A 275 17.78 10.66 6.82
CA ILE A 275 18.72 9.67 7.40
C ILE A 275 18.18 8.23 7.44
N GLY A 276 16.91 8.00 7.12
CA GLY A 276 16.31 6.67 6.99
C GLY A 276 14.90 6.56 7.58
N CYS A 277 14.38 5.33 7.64
CA CYS A 277 13.04 5.05 8.14
C CYS A 277 13.09 4.29 9.47
N VAL A 278 12.16 4.57 10.36
CA VAL A 278 11.85 3.77 11.54
C VAL A 278 10.46 3.19 11.34
N ILE A 279 10.38 1.88 11.08
CA ILE A 279 9.08 1.21 11.06
C ILE A 279 8.58 1.05 12.49
N THR A 280 7.27 1.22 12.68
CA THR A 280 6.59 1.01 13.95
C THR A 280 5.27 0.29 13.74
N ASN A 281 4.63 -0.09 14.83
CA ASN A 281 3.47 -0.98 14.84
C ASN A 281 2.25 -0.28 15.40
N GLU A 282 1.14 -0.40 14.71
CA GLU A 282 -0.17 0.03 15.19
C GLU A 282 -0.84 -1.17 15.84
N ASN A 283 -0.74 -1.28 17.16
CA ASN A 283 -1.28 -2.43 17.88
C ASN A 283 -2.64 -2.08 18.52
N VAL A 284 -3.49 -3.08 18.72
CA VAL A 284 -4.83 -2.87 19.28
C VAL A 284 -4.77 -2.40 20.74
N THR A 285 -3.92 -3.00 21.57
CA THR A 285 -3.93 -2.75 23.02
C THR A 285 -3.10 -1.54 23.41
N LEU A 286 -3.59 -0.74 24.36
CA LEU A 286 -2.86 0.43 24.88
C LEU A 286 -1.45 0.10 25.40
N GLN A 287 -1.25 -1.10 25.99
CA GLN A 287 0.07 -1.50 26.46
C GLN A 287 1.06 -1.66 25.30
N ASP A 288 0.59 -2.23 24.20
CA ASP A 288 1.40 -2.42 23.00
C ASP A 288 1.65 -1.08 22.29
N LYS A 289 0.66 -0.18 22.18
CA LYS A 289 0.85 1.19 21.69
C LYS A 289 1.91 1.95 22.48
N LYS A 290 1.84 1.87 23.82
CA LYS A 290 2.87 2.43 24.72
C LYS A 290 4.24 1.82 24.47
N ARG A 291 4.33 0.51 24.23
CA ARG A 291 5.59 -0.17 23.95
C ARG A 291 6.18 0.32 22.62
N SER A 292 5.40 0.25 21.55
CA SER A 292 5.81 0.71 20.21
C SER A 292 6.26 2.16 20.25
N SER A 293 5.41 3.07 20.73
CA SER A 293 5.70 4.49 20.69
C SER A 293 6.91 4.91 21.55
N ASN A 294 7.08 4.33 22.74
CA ASN A 294 8.28 4.59 23.56
C ASN A 294 9.56 4.08 22.88
N MET A 295 9.49 2.92 22.22
CA MET A 295 10.63 2.36 21.49
C MET A 295 10.97 3.16 20.24
N THR A 296 9.96 3.61 19.48
CA THR A 296 10.10 4.52 18.35
C THR A 296 10.83 5.79 18.79
N ALA A 297 10.32 6.48 19.82
CA ALA A 297 10.90 7.75 20.27
C ALA A 297 12.34 7.60 20.78
N LYS A 298 12.63 6.51 21.50
CA LYS A 298 14.00 6.15 21.89
C LYS A 298 14.90 5.93 20.68
N LEU A 299 14.43 5.17 19.67
CA LEU A 299 15.22 4.86 18.49
C LEU A 299 15.50 6.12 17.67
N VAL A 300 14.50 6.97 17.43
CA VAL A 300 14.69 8.24 16.70
C VAL A 300 15.67 9.18 17.41
N GLU A 301 15.60 9.28 18.75
CA GLU A 301 16.58 10.02 19.54
C GLU A 301 17.99 9.43 19.44
N MET A 302 18.13 8.10 19.46
CA MET A 302 19.41 7.41 19.29
C MET A 302 20.03 7.65 17.89
N LEU A 303 19.20 7.78 16.85
CA LEU A 303 19.64 8.15 15.50
C LEU A 303 20.06 9.64 15.43
N GLY A 304 19.69 10.43 16.43
CA GLY A 304 19.99 11.85 16.53
C GLY A 304 19.18 12.70 15.56
N ALA A 305 17.96 12.30 15.19
CA ALA A 305 17.12 13.08 14.29
C ALA A 305 16.68 14.41 14.92
N ASP A 306 16.57 15.46 14.11
CA ASP A 306 16.04 16.76 14.53
C ASP A 306 14.52 16.84 14.30
N ALA A 307 14.01 16.10 13.30
CA ALA A 307 12.59 16.01 13.00
C ALA A 307 12.17 14.63 12.47
N ALA A 308 10.87 14.34 12.56
CA ALA A 308 10.23 13.14 12.06
C ALA A 308 8.97 13.48 11.27
N ILE A 309 8.84 12.91 10.07
CA ILE A 309 7.54 12.77 9.41
C ILE A 309 6.90 11.50 9.96
N ILE A 310 5.63 11.54 10.35
CA ILE A 310 4.92 10.39 10.93
C ILE A 310 3.66 10.16 10.10
N SER A 311 3.53 8.95 9.56
CA SER A 311 2.27 8.51 8.97
C SER A 311 1.68 7.36 9.76
N GLU A 312 0.37 7.20 9.63
CA GLU A 312 -0.38 6.02 10.06
C GLU A 312 -0.92 5.23 8.85
N GLU A 313 -1.56 4.11 9.12
CA GLU A 313 -2.38 3.37 8.17
C GLU A 313 -3.70 2.94 8.81
N GLY A 314 -4.84 3.33 8.25
CA GLY A 314 -6.15 3.19 8.84
C GLY A 314 -6.54 4.32 9.79
N PHE A 315 -7.80 4.27 10.24
CA PHE A 315 -8.41 5.30 11.07
C PHE A 315 -8.93 4.83 12.43
N GLY A 316 -9.15 5.79 13.33
CA GLY A 316 -9.79 5.61 14.62
C GLY A 316 -8.83 5.12 15.69
N ASN A 317 -8.49 3.83 15.69
CA ASN A 317 -7.54 3.31 16.68
C ASN A 317 -6.06 3.57 16.31
N PRO A 318 -5.64 3.54 15.03
CA PRO A 318 -4.34 4.08 14.58
C PRO A 318 -4.10 5.55 14.98
N ASP A 319 -5.12 6.41 15.02
CA ASP A 319 -4.97 7.82 15.40
C ASP A 319 -4.29 7.99 16.77
N ALA A 320 -4.57 7.08 17.71
CA ALA A 320 -3.92 7.04 19.01
C ALA A 320 -2.42 6.68 18.89
N ASP A 321 -2.03 5.79 17.99
CA ASP A 321 -0.62 5.49 17.70
C ASP A 321 0.09 6.72 17.10
N LEU A 322 -0.53 7.39 16.13
CA LEU A 322 -0.03 8.63 15.52
C LEU A 322 0.22 9.72 16.57
N VAL A 323 -0.80 10.00 17.39
CA VAL A 323 -0.74 11.01 18.46
C VAL A 323 0.26 10.63 19.56
N MET A 324 0.37 9.35 19.93
CA MET A 324 1.37 8.90 20.90
C MET A 324 2.80 9.06 20.37
N ASN A 325 3.05 8.74 19.10
CA ASN A 325 4.34 8.95 18.45
C ASN A 325 4.71 10.44 18.42
N CYS A 326 3.77 11.30 18.02
CA CYS A 326 3.94 12.76 18.08
C CYS A 326 4.35 13.23 19.49
N ASN A 327 3.55 12.88 20.50
CA ASN A 327 3.76 13.31 21.87
C ASN A 327 5.13 12.90 22.42
N ASN A 328 5.55 11.65 22.16
CA ASN A 328 6.80 11.09 22.68
C ASN A 328 8.03 11.67 21.99
N LEU A 329 7.95 11.97 20.68
CA LEU A 329 9.03 12.59 19.93
C LEU A 329 9.19 14.07 20.31
N GLU A 330 8.10 14.84 20.36
CA GLU A 330 8.13 16.25 20.77
C GLU A 330 8.58 16.41 22.24
N ASN A 331 8.25 15.45 23.13
CA ASN A 331 8.78 15.42 24.50
C ASN A 331 10.32 15.30 24.57
N LYS A 332 10.94 14.80 23.50
CA LYS A 332 12.40 14.70 23.36
C LYS A 332 13.01 15.85 22.57
N GLY A 333 12.21 16.85 22.19
CA GLY A 333 12.63 17.99 21.39
C GLY A 333 12.80 17.69 19.90
N ILE A 334 12.26 16.56 19.42
CA ILE A 334 12.25 16.18 18.00
C ILE A 334 10.97 16.71 17.38
N LYS A 335 11.09 17.49 16.30
CA LYS A 335 9.95 18.10 15.62
C LYS A 335 9.13 17.08 14.84
N THR A 336 7.82 17.21 14.85
CA THR A 336 6.94 16.26 14.15
C THR A 336 6.05 16.91 13.12
N VAL A 337 5.86 16.24 11.99
CA VAL A 337 4.79 16.51 11.02
C VAL A 337 3.98 15.23 10.87
N LEU A 338 2.67 15.35 11.04
CA LEU A 338 1.73 14.23 10.92
C LEU A 338 1.14 14.20 9.52
N VAL A 339 0.97 13.00 8.98
CA VAL A 339 0.40 12.73 7.68
C VAL A 339 -0.67 11.66 7.88
N THR A 340 -1.93 11.99 7.60
CA THR A 340 -3.13 11.20 7.95
C THR A 340 -4.26 11.46 6.95
N ASP A 341 -5.44 10.89 7.17
CA ASP A 341 -6.71 11.27 6.55
C ASP A 341 -7.73 11.72 7.60
N GLU A 342 -8.99 11.91 7.21
CA GLU A 342 -10.02 12.39 8.11
C GLU A 342 -11.29 11.54 8.03
N TYR A 343 -11.89 11.30 9.20
CA TYR A 343 -13.23 10.73 9.32
C TYR A 343 -14.14 11.76 10.00
N ALA A 344 -14.43 12.83 9.26
CA ALA A 344 -15.14 14.01 9.75
C ALA A 344 -16.67 13.93 9.56
N GLY A 345 -17.22 12.74 9.28
CA GLY A 345 -18.64 12.54 9.01
C GLY A 345 -19.06 13.05 7.62
N GLN A 346 -20.27 12.67 7.18
CA GLN A 346 -20.76 12.94 5.82
C GLN A 346 -20.90 14.44 5.50
N ASP A 347 -21.09 15.28 6.51
CA ASP A 347 -21.15 16.74 6.38
C ASP A 347 -19.81 17.44 6.65
N GLY A 348 -18.76 16.68 6.98
CA GLY A 348 -17.44 17.19 7.32
C GLY A 348 -17.37 17.99 8.63
N ALA A 349 -18.39 17.89 9.50
CA ALA A 349 -18.50 18.70 10.71
C ALA A 349 -18.10 17.96 12.00
N SER A 350 -17.83 16.66 11.92
CA SER A 350 -17.37 15.86 13.07
C SER A 350 -15.89 16.08 13.35
N GLN A 351 -15.44 15.61 14.52
CA GLN A 351 -14.03 15.60 14.85
C GLN A 351 -13.29 14.66 13.88
N SER A 352 -12.30 15.19 13.15
CA SER A 352 -11.62 14.47 12.06
C SER A 352 -10.85 13.22 12.52
N LEU A 353 -10.19 13.29 13.68
CA LEU A 353 -9.38 12.22 14.27
C LEU A 353 -9.95 11.82 15.63
N ALA A 354 -9.89 10.53 15.96
CA ALA A 354 -10.34 10.00 17.24
C ALA A 354 -9.47 10.44 18.43
N ASP A 355 -8.20 10.77 18.20
CA ASP A 355 -7.28 11.34 19.19
C ASP A 355 -6.62 12.63 18.65
N SER A 356 -6.23 13.53 19.54
CA SER A 356 -5.53 14.77 19.16
C SER A 356 -4.64 15.28 20.29
N THR A 357 -3.65 16.10 19.93
CA THR A 357 -2.74 16.72 20.90
C THR A 357 -2.34 18.13 20.45
N PRO A 358 -2.20 19.10 21.37
CA PRO A 358 -1.70 20.44 21.02
C PRO A 358 -0.26 20.45 20.50
N LYS A 359 0.47 19.33 20.59
CA LYS A 359 1.81 19.18 20.00
C LYS A 359 1.78 18.82 18.52
N GLY A 360 0.66 18.31 18.02
CA GLY A 360 0.44 18.05 16.59
C GLY A 360 0.03 19.34 15.91
N ASP A 361 0.94 20.31 15.86
CA ASP A 361 0.69 21.64 15.29
C ASP A 361 1.02 21.74 13.80
N ALA A 362 1.52 20.66 13.20
CA ALA A 362 1.74 20.49 11.76
C ALA A 362 1.15 19.16 11.30
N VAL A 363 -0.03 19.22 10.66
CA VAL A 363 -0.77 18.05 10.16
C VAL A 363 -1.13 18.26 8.70
N VAL A 364 -0.85 17.25 7.87
CA VAL A 364 -1.25 17.16 6.47
C VAL A 364 -2.27 16.04 6.35
N THR A 365 -3.38 16.31 5.68
CA THR A 365 -4.48 15.35 5.51
C THR A 365 -4.79 15.09 4.03
N ALA A 366 -5.06 13.82 3.71
CA ALA A 366 -5.54 13.35 2.42
C ALA A 366 -7.06 13.53 2.20
N GLY A 367 -7.78 14.15 3.15
CA GLY A 367 -9.20 14.50 3.04
C GLY A 367 -10.16 13.56 3.78
N ASN A 368 -11.46 13.84 3.65
CA ASN A 368 -12.53 13.15 4.40
C ASN A 368 -13.00 11.86 3.71
N ALA A 369 -12.98 10.74 4.42
CA ALA A 369 -13.41 9.43 3.93
C ALA A 369 -14.94 9.25 3.92
N ASN A 370 -15.69 10.10 4.62
CA ASN A 370 -17.14 9.92 4.81
C ASN A 370 -18.02 10.61 3.74
N GLU A 371 -17.46 11.27 2.73
CA GLU A 371 -18.25 11.88 1.65
C GLU A 371 -19.10 10.80 0.95
N VAL A 372 -20.42 10.99 0.85
CA VAL A 372 -21.31 10.04 0.17
C VAL A 372 -21.22 10.23 -1.34
N ILE A 373 -21.03 9.13 -2.07
CA ILE A 373 -20.92 9.10 -3.53
C ILE A 373 -21.88 8.09 -4.15
N ASP A 374 -22.36 8.40 -5.36
CA ASP A 374 -23.12 7.50 -6.21
C ASP A 374 -22.21 6.89 -7.29
N LEU A 375 -22.04 5.58 -7.24
CA LEU A 375 -21.30 4.82 -8.24
C LEU A 375 -22.26 4.26 -9.30
N PRO A 376 -22.08 4.60 -10.59
CA PRO A 376 -22.97 4.15 -11.64
C PRO A 376 -22.83 2.63 -11.90
N VAL A 377 -23.79 2.08 -12.65
CA VAL A 377 -23.73 0.70 -13.15
C VAL A 377 -22.55 0.55 -14.13
N MET A 378 -21.83 -0.57 -14.00
CA MET A 378 -20.74 -0.96 -14.90
C MET A 378 -21.18 -2.13 -15.79
N ASP A 379 -20.67 -2.17 -17.02
CA ASP A 379 -20.99 -3.24 -17.99
C ASP A 379 -20.41 -4.59 -17.54
N THR A 380 -19.28 -4.56 -16.82
CA THR A 380 -18.62 -5.74 -16.26
C THR A 380 -18.35 -5.56 -14.76
N VAL A 381 -18.60 -6.60 -13.97
CA VAL A 381 -18.25 -6.67 -12.55
C VAL A 381 -17.39 -7.91 -12.31
N ILE A 382 -16.18 -7.71 -11.79
CA ILE A 382 -15.23 -8.77 -11.47
C ILE A 382 -15.19 -8.96 -9.95
N GLY A 383 -15.74 -10.08 -9.50
CA GLY A 383 -15.78 -10.51 -8.09
C GLY A 383 -17.22 -10.69 -7.58
N HIS A 384 -17.50 -10.23 -6.36
CA HIS A 384 -18.75 -10.44 -5.61
C HIS A 384 -19.40 -9.09 -5.26
N PRO A 385 -20.28 -8.52 -6.09
CA PRO A 385 -20.87 -7.20 -5.88
C PRO A 385 -21.75 -7.09 -4.63
N GLU A 386 -22.34 -8.19 -4.17
CA GLU A 386 -23.24 -8.22 -3.02
C GLU A 386 -22.58 -7.75 -1.72
N VAL A 387 -21.24 -7.81 -1.65
CA VAL A 387 -20.47 -7.32 -0.50
C VAL A 387 -20.63 -5.81 -0.32
N ALA A 388 -21.01 -5.08 -1.37
CA ALA A 388 -21.29 -3.64 -1.29
C ALA A 388 -22.37 -3.29 -0.26
N ASN A 389 -23.20 -4.24 0.20
CA ASN A 389 -24.17 -3.99 1.26
C ASN A 389 -23.61 -4.11 2.69
N ILE A 390 -22.37 -4.57 2.84
CA ILE A 390 -21.79 -4.89 4.15
C ILE A 390 -20.37 -4.37 4.34
N ILE A 391 -19.70 -3.88 3.29
CA ILE A 391 -18.35 -3.33 3.42
C ILE A 391 -18.32 -2.02 4.21
N ALA A 392 -17.19 -1.73 4.86
CA ALA A 392 -16.98 -0.48 5.59
C ALA A 392 -17.18 0.74 4.68
N GLY A 393 -17.99 1.71 5.12
CA GLY A 393 -18.43 2.85 4.32
C GLY A 393 -19.75 2.65 3.59
N ALA A 394 -20.27 1.42 3.55
CA ALA A 394 -21.56 1.10 2.95
C ALA A 394 -22.56 0.60 4.00
N TRP A 395 -23.80 0.34 3.56
CA TRP A 395 -24.90 -0.12 4.39
C TRP A 395 -25.83 -1.08 3.64
N ASP A 396 -26.75 -1.71 4.38
CA ASP A 396 -27.76 -2.57 3.77
C ASP A 396 -28.63 -1.76 2.79
N GLY A 397 -28.62 -2.14 1.52
CA GLY A 397 -29.27 -1.39 0.43
C GLY A 397 -28.34 -0.44 -0.33
N SER A 398 -27.05 -0.37 0.01
CA SER A 398 -26.05 0.35 -0.79
C SER A 398 -26.00 -0.16 -2.23
N LEU A 399 -26.08 -1.48 -2.46
CA LEU A 399 -26.24 -2.05 -3.80
C LEU A 399 -27.72 -1.98 -4.21
N ARG A 400 -28.04 -1.07 -5.13
CA ARG A 400 -29.40 -0.87 -5.63
C ARG A 400 -29.80 -1.99 -6.61
N GLU A 401 -31.10 -2.17 -6.82
CA GLU A 401 -31.65 -3.21 -7.74
C GLU A 401 -31.15 -3.06 -9.19
N ASP A 402 -30.82 -1.84 -9.61
CA ASP A 402 -30.27 -1.55 -10.94
C ASP A 402 -28.76 -1.84 -11.07
N GLY A 403 -28.09 -2.18 -9.96
CA GLY A 403 -26.65 -2.46 -9.88
C GLY A 403 -25.77 -1.23 -9.58
N SER A 404 -26.35 -0.04 -9.40
CA SER A 404 -25.62 1.13 -8.90
C SER A 404 -25.34 0.99 -7.39
N ILE A 405 -24.33 1.72 -6.89
CA ILE A 405 -23.95 1.68 -5.47
C ILE A 405 -23.98 3.09 -4.89
N GLU A 406 -24.63 3.27 -3.75
CA GLU A 406 -24.53 4.48 -2.92
C GLU A 406 -23.78 4.13 -1.63
N ALA A 407 -22.66 4.80 -1.38
CA ALA A 407 -21.83 4.54 -0.22
C ALA A 407 -20.93 5.75 0.09
N GLU A 408 -20.29 5.75 1.25
CA GLU A 408 -19.22 6.68 1.57
C GLU A 408 -17.96 6.38 0.73
N LEU A 409 -17.15 7.42 0.49
CA LEU A 409 -15.87 7.35 -0.21
C LEU A 409 -14.91 6.30 0.37
N GLN A 410 -15.11 5.95 1.65
CA GLN A 410 -14.44 4.87 2.37
C GLN A 410 -14.41 3.53 1.60
N VAL A 411 -15.40 3.23 0.75
CA VAL A 411 -15.43 1.98 -0.05
C VAL A 411 -14.42 1.97 -1.20
N ILE A 412 -13.90 3.13 -1.62
CA ILE A 412 -13.03 3.25 -2.78
C ILE A 412 -11.58 2.96 -2.40
N THR A 413 -10.95 1.98 -3.06
CA THR A 413 -9.59 1.57 -2.72
C THR A 413 -8.57 2.70 -2.95
N GLY A 414 -7.91 3.14 -1.87
CA GLY A 414 -6.85 4.14 -1.86
C GLY A 414 -7.31 5.58 -2.05
N SER A 415 -8.58 5.91 -1.82
CA SER A 415 -9.12 7.26 -2.05
C SER A 415 -8.57 8.32 -1.10
N THR A 416 -8.54 8.02 0.21
CA THR A 416 -7.99 8.89 1.25
C THR A 416 -6.67 8.37 1.79
N ASN A 417 -5.91 7.62 0.98
CA ASN A 417 -4.63 7.06 1.40
C ASN A 417 -3.72 8.13 2.02
N GLU A 418 -3.35 7.90 3.27
CA GLU A 418 -2.76 8.89 4.17
C GLU A 418 -1.41 9.32 3.66
N LEU A 419 -0.66 8.43 2.98
CA LEU A 419 0.65 8.75 2.45
C LEU A 419 0.60 9.82 1.35
N GLY A 420 -0.59 10.20 0.86
CA GLY A 420 -0.75 11.16 -0.23
C GLY A 420 -0.47 10.53 -1.59
N PHE A 421 -0.72 9.22 -1.72
CA PHE A 421 -0.55 8.51 -2.99
C PHE A 421 -1.58 8.94 -4.06
N PHE A 422 -2.69 9.53 -3.61
CA PHE A 422 -3.74 10.06 -4.45
C PHE A 422 -3.84 11.59 -4.38
N ASN A 423 -4.69 12.18 -5.24
CA ASN A 423 -4.74 13.62 -5.44
C ASN A 423 -5.67 14.37 -4.47
N LEU A 424 -6.31 13.68 -3.52
CA LEU A 424 -7.12 14.34 -2.51
C LEU A 424 -6.21 15.05 -1.50
N SER A 425 -6.62 16.26 -1.12
CA SER A 425 -5.96 17.05 -0.10
C SER A 425 -6.97 18.00 0.53
N ALA A 426 -6.89 18.19 1.84
CA ALA A 426 -7.61 19.28 2.48
C ALA A 426 -6.75 20.55 2.47
N LYS A 427 -7.40 21.72 2.40
CA LYS A 427 -6.75 23.02 2.54
C LYS A 427 -7.48 23.82 3.60
N THR A 428 -6.73 24.34 4.57
CA THR A 428 -7.26 25.37 5.46
C THR A 428 -7.54 26.62 4.64
N ILE A 429 -8.81 27.06 4.61
CA ILE A 429 -9.25 28.27 3.91
C ILE A 429 -9.17 29.46 4.85
#